data_AF-A0A9Q3L6H2-F1
#
_entry.id   AF-A0A9Q3L6H2-F1
#
_cell.length_a   1.000
_cell.length_b   1.000
_cell.length_c   1.000
_cell.angle_alpha   90.00
_cell.angle_beta   90.00
_cell.angle_gamma   90.00
#
_symmetry.space_group_name_H-M   'P 1'
#
loop_
_entity.id
_entity.type
_entity.pdbx_description
1 polymer ?
#
loop_
_entity_poly.entity_id
_entity_poly.type
_entity_poly.pdbx_seq_one_letter_code
_entity_poly.pdbx_strand_id
1 'polypeptide(L)'
;MGQALLKEVPKLKKWPHFSGEGEYEHMEFIRSIDMIKEDFELPERLVTARFNTLFTKSAHRWYIKLRQAHGHQSWTWWKTQIINKWANDAWRFKVETAFESAKFNADEDKALPWFCQQKDRLTALYPDMSEFMIHRKILRQCGGDLEHAVKSRTTEQSSAEDIINILEEVTTRAKIGSSRVNLKTRFNTCWKDSVDKNPKENSNNKYESAGTVRKCHIGQRTTH
;
A
#
# COMPACT_ATOMS: atom_id res chain seq x y z
N MET A 1 15.75 -8.40 -44.84
CA MET A 1 14.65 -7.54 -44.35
C MET A 1 15.10 -6.39 -43.43
N GLY A 2 16.16 -6.53 -42.62
CA GLY A 2 16.51 -5.58 -41.54
C GLY A 2 16.85 -4.11 -41.86
N GLN A 3 16.82 -3.61 -43.11
CA GLN A 3 16.99 -2.17 -43.38
C GLN A 3 15.68 -1.37 -43.32
N ALA A 4 14.51 -2.02 -43.44
CA ALA A 4 13.21 -1.35 -43.39
C ALA A 4 12.85 -0.96 -41.94
N LEU A 5 12.89 -1.93 -41.01
CA LEU A 5 12.58 -1.74 -39.59
C LEU A 5 13.44 -0.63 -38.94
N LEU A 6 14.70 -0.49 -39.34
CA LEU A 6 15.60 0.57 -38.86
C LEU A 6 15.12 2.00 -39.13
N LYS A 7 14.24 2.21 -40.14
CA LYS A 7 13.62 3.53 -40.42
C LYS A 7 12.40 3.82 -39.53
N GLU A 8 11.78 2.78 -38.98
CA GLU A 8 10.57 2.87 -38.15
C GLU A 8 10.89 2.99 -36.65
N VAL A 9 12.13 2.67 -36.26
CA VAL A 9 12.65 2.81 -34.89
C VAL A 9 12.30 4.18 -34.31
N PRO A 10 11.72 4.26 -33.10
CA PRO A 10 11.30 5.53 -32.52
C PRO A 10 12.45 6.54 -32.44
N LYS A 11 12.15 7.78 -32.78
CA LYS A 11 13.05 8.93 -32.59
C LYS A 11 13.47 9.00 -31.12
N LEU A 12 14.71 9.38 -30.83
CA LEU A 12 15.29 9.46 -29.49
C LEU A 12 14.38 10.10 -28.43
N LYS A 13 13.65 11.17 -28.78
CA LYS A 13 12.71 11.86 -27.88
C LYS A 13 11.55 10.99 -27.36
N LYS A 14 11.24 9.87 -28.02
CA LYS A 14 10.21 8.89 -27.62
C LYS A 14 10.76 7.71 -26.79
N TRP A 15 12.07 7.65 -26.57
CA TRP A 15 12.67 6.59 -25.76
C TRP A 15 12.53 6.90 -24.27
N PRO A 16 12.50 5.88 -23.40
CA PRO A 16 12.46 6.08 -21.96
C PRO A 16 13.75 6.79 -21.51
N HIS A 17 13.60 7.73 -20.58
CA HIS A 17 14.74 8.39 -19.92
C HIS A 17 14.86 7.84 -18.51
N PHE A 18 16.08 7.77 -17.98
CA PHE A 18 16.34 7.23 -16.65
C PHE A 18 17.28 8.15 -15.86
N SER A 19 16.77 8.72 -14.78
CA SER A 19 17.43 9.66 -13.89
C SER A 19 18.07 9.00 -12.67
N GLY A 20 17.56 7.83 -12.28
CA GLY A 20 18.02 7.04 -11.14
C GLY A 20 17.47 7.52 -9.80
N GLU A 21 16.32 8.20 -9.82
CA GLU A 21 15.69 8.86 -8.66
C GLU A 21 14.29 8.33 -8.35
N GLY A 22 13.59 7.74 -9.32
CA GLY A 22 12.25 7.16 -9.10
C GLY A 22 12.29 5.74 -8.53
N GLU A 23 11.30 5.40 -7.70
CA GLU A 23 11.21 4.13 -6.95
C GLU A 23 11.27 2.88 -7.86
N TYR A 24 10.55 2.90 -8.98
CA TYR A 24 10.46 1.80 -9.95
C TYR A 24 11.09 2.12 -11.32
N GLU A 25 11.66 3.32 -11.45
CA GLU A 25 12.16 3.91 -12.71
C GLU A 25 13.18 3.01 -13.43
N HIS A 26 13.97 2.25 -12.67
CA HIS A 26 14.99 1.34 -13.19
C HIS A 26 14.39 0.10 -13.87
N MET A 27 13.28 -0.43 -13.35
CA MET A 27 12.55 -1.54 -14.00
C MET A 27 11.75 -1.06 -15.19
N GLU A 28 11.07 0.08 -15.08
CA GLU A 28 10.32 0.68 -16.20
C GLU A 28 11.26 0.98 -17.38
N PHE A 29 12.44 1.54 -17.10
CA PHE A 29 13.47 1.77 -18.11
C PHE A 29 13.94 0.46 -18.76
N ILE A 30 14.28 -0.56 -17.97
CA ILE A 30 14.71 -1.88 -18.49
C ILE A 30 13.61 -2.49 -19.37
N ARG A 31 12.38 -2.57 -18.87
CA ARG A 31 11.22 -3.13 -19.57
C ARG A 31 10.95 -2.41 -20.89
N SER A 32 10.95 -1.08 -20.86
CA SER A 32 10.71 -0.24 -22.04
C SER A 32 11.80 -0.41 -23.10
N ILE A 33 13.06 -0.57 -22.69
CA ILE A 33 14.18 -0.82 -23.62
C ILE A 33 14.14 -2.26 -24.16
N ASP A 34 13.77 -3.25 -23.36
CA ASP A 34 13.57 -4.63 -23.81
C ASP A 34 12.44 -4.71 -24.86
N MET A 35 11.28 -4.09 -24.61
CA MET A 35 10.18 -3.99 -25.59
C MET A 35 10.63 -3.32 -26.90
N ILE A 36 11.24 -2.12 -26.83
CA ILE A 36 11.74 -1.42 -28.04
C ILE A 36 12.82 -2.25 -28.77
N LYS A 37 13.59 -3.07 -28.06
CA LYS A 37 14.59 -3.96 -28.67
C LYS A 37 13.93 -5.16 -29.37
N GLU A 38 12.85 -5.68 -28.83
CA GLU A 38 12.06 -6.79 -29.38
C GLU A 38 11.24 -6.33 -30.59
N ASP A 39 10.38 -5.32 -30.42
CA ASP A 39 9.46 -4.78 -31.45
C ASP A 39 10.17 -4.35 -32.74
N PHE A 40 11.42 -3.87 -32.63
CA PHE A 40 12.21 -3.35 -33.76
C PHE A 40 13.47 -4.17 -34.06
N GLU A 41 13.59 -5.39 -33.53
CA GLU A 41 14.72 -6.32 -33.70
C GLU A 41 16.11 -5.67 -33.50
N LEU A 42 16.25 -4.76 -32.53
CA LEU A 42 17.42 -3.88 -32.46
C LEU A 42 18.71 -4.61 -32.04
N PRO A 43 19.80 -4.46 -32.81
CA PRO A 43 21.13 -4.82 -32.34
C PRO A 43 21.49 -4.04 -31.09
N GLU A 44 22.03 -4.72 -30.05
CA GLU A 44 22.33 -4.10 -28.76
C GLU A 44 23.26 -2.87 -28.87
N ARG A 45 24.16 -2.84 -29.85
CA ARG A 45 25.01 -1.68 -30.15
C ARG A 45 24.23 -0.39 -30.43
N LEU A 46 23.01 -0.48 -30.99
CA LEU A 46 22.16 0.67 -31.26
C LEU A 46 21.43 1.14 -30.00
N VAL A 47 21.09 0.23 -29.09
CA VAL A 47 20.54 0.54 -27.76
C VAL A 47 21.62 1.24 -26.92
N THR A 48 22.79 0.62 -26.77
CA THR A 48 23.89 1.12 -25.92
C THR A 48 24.60 2.36 -26.45
N ALA A 49 24.43 2.69 -27.75
CA ALA A 49 24.87 3.97 -28.32
C ALA A 49 23.98 5.16 -27.87
N ARG A 50 22.70 4.92 -27.57
CA ARG A 50 21.74 5.97 -27.16
C ARG A 50 21.87 6.34 -25.68
N PHE A 51 22.55 5.53 -24.87
CA PHE A 51 22.63 5.67 -23.42
C PHE A 51 23.10 7.05 -22.93
N ASN A 52 24.03 7.70 -23.63
CA ASN A 52 24.48 9.06 -23.27
C ASN A 52 23.34 10.10 -23.28
N THR A 53 22.25 9.86 -24.03
CA THR A 53 21.05 10.71 -24.04
C THR A 53 19.90 10.20 -23.19
N LEU A 54 19.83 8.88 -22.92
CA LEU A 54 18.74 8.29 -22.14
C LEU A 54 18.98 8.39 -20.63
N PHE A 55 20.23 8.21 -20.19
CA PHE A 55 20.60 8.46 -18.81
C PHE A 55 20.60 9.97 -18.54
N THR A 56 19.99 10.39 -17.43
CA THR A 56 19.92 11.78 -16.97
C THR A 56 20.34 11.90 -15.50
N LYS A 57 20.46 13.13 -14.98
CA LYS A 57 20.78 13.45 -13.57
C LYS A 57 21.87 12.55 -12.94
N SER A 58 21.54 11.82 -11.88
CA SER A 58 22.47 10.97 -11.12
C SER A 58 22.93 9.75 -11.93
N ALA A 59 22.00 9.13 -12.67
CA ALA A 59 22.28 7.95 -13.49
C ALA A 59 23.20 8.27 -14.67
N HIS A 60 23.15 9.48 -15.24
CA HIS A 60 24.11 9.91 -16.27
C HIS A 60 25.55 9.96 -15.74
N ARG A 61 25.75 10.56 -14.55
CA ARG A 61 27.08 10.61 -13.91
C ARG A 61 27.62 9.22 -13.57
N TRP A 62 26.75 8.30 -13.16
CA TRP A 62 27.09 6.89 -12.96
C TRP A 62 27.46 6.20 -14.27
N TYR A 63 26.63 6.36 -15.31
CA TYR A 63 26.84 5.78 -16.63
C TYR A 63 28.18 6.18 -17.23
N ILE A 64 28.54 7.47 -17.21
CA ILE A 64 29.81 7.96 -17.77
C ILE A 64 31.01 7.30 -17.07
N LYS A 65 31.02 7.27 -15.73
CA LYS A 65 32.11 6.63 -14.96
C LYS A 65 32.24 5.15 -15.29
N LEU A 66 31.12 4.42 -15.34
CA LEU A 66 31.12 2.98 -15.59
C LEU A 66 31.50 2.67 -17.05
N ARG A 67 31.07 3.51 -18.00
CA ARG A 67 31.42 3.42 -19.43
C ARG A 67 32.90 3.69 -19.68
N GLN A 68 33.51 4.62 -18.93
CA GLN A 68 34.95 4.88 -18.98
C GLN A 68 35.76 3.70 -18.43
N ALA A 69 35.31 3.06 -17.34
CA ALA A 69 36.01 1.95 -16.71
C ALA A 69 35.91 0.62 -17.49
N HIS A 70 34.75 0.32 -18.09
CA HIS A 70 34.47 -1.00 -18.71
C HIS A 70 34.30 -0.97 -20.23
N GLY A 71 34.39 0.20 -20.87
CA GLY A 71 34.31 0.33 -22.33
C GLY A 71 32.93 -0.06 -22.90
N HIS A 72 32.93 -0.58 -24.14
CA HIS A 72 31.69 -1.01 -24.80
C HIS A 72 31.23 -2.36 -24.21
N GLN A 73 29.98 -2.42 -23.76
CA GLN A 73 29.38 -3.60 -23.10
C GLN A 73 27.98 -3.89 -23.66
N SER A 74 27.55 -5.15 -23.54
CA SER A 74 26.24 -5.65 -23.98
C SER A 74 25.07 -5.03 -23.21
N TRP A 75 23.87 -5.04 -23.78
CA TRP A 75 22.67 -4.59 -23.08
C TRP A 75 22.42 -5.45 -21.84
N THR A 76 22.56 -6.78 -21.95
CA THR A 76 22.46 -7.71 -20.82
C THR A 76 23.41 -7.33 -19.67
N TRP A 77 24.66 -6.95 -19.95
CA TRP A 77 25.57 -6.49 -18.90
C TRP A 77 25.07 -5.20 -18.24
N TRP A 78 24.60 -4.22 -19.02
CA TRP A 78 24.04 -2.98 -18.49
C TRP A 78 22.78 -3.21 -17.65
N LYS A 79 21.90 -4.16 -18.00
CA LYS A 79 20.76 -4.56 -17.17
C LYS A 79 21.23 -5.02 -15.78
N THR A 80 22.22 -5.91 -15.72
CA THR A 80 22.82 -6.36 -14.45
C THR A 80 23.38 -5.19 -13.64
N GLN A 81 24.08 -4.24 -14.27
CA GLN A 81 24.65 -3.09 -13.56
C GLN A 81 23.57 -2.12 -13.04
N ILE A 82 22.48 -1.91 -13.78
CA ILE A 82 21.33 -1.11 -13.33
C ILE A 82 20.65 -1.80 -12.13
N ILE A 83 20.38 -3.10 -12.21
CA ILE A 83 19.77 -3.90 -11.14
C ILE A 83 20.66 -3.85 -9.88
N ASN A 84 21.95 -4.13 -10.00
CA ASN A 84 22.88 -4.09 -8.87
C ASN A 84 22.96 -2.71 -8.20
N LYS A 85 22.79 -1.62 -8.97
CA LYS A 85 22.89 -0.26 -8.45
C LYS A 85 21.58 0.24 -7.82
N TRP A 86 20.43 -0.01 -8.43
CA TRP A 86 19.13 0.56 -8.01
C TRP A 86 18.17 -0.45 -7.38
N ALA A 87 18.19 -1.72 -7.78
CA ALA A 87 17.45 -2.81 -7.14
C ALA A 87 18.30 -3.53 -6.08
N ASN A 88 19.02 -2.75 -5.26
CA ASN A 88 19.85 -3.25 -4.17
C ASN A 88 19.01 -3.56 -2.91
N ASP A 89 19.62 -4.19 -1.90
CA ASP A 89 18.87 -4.68 -0.73
C ASP A 89 18.27 -3.56 0.13
N ALA A 90 18.89 -2.38 0.15
CA ALA A 90 18.32 -1.20 0.81
C ALA A 90 17.11 -0.62 0.06
N TRP A 91 16.99 -0.87 -1.26
CA TRP A 91 15.76 -0.61 -2.01
C TRP A 91 14.72 -1.69 -1.76
N ARG A 92 15.10 -2.98 -1.79
CA ARG A 92 14.18 -4.11 -1.50
C ARG A 92 13.50 -3.93 -0.15
N PHE A 93 14.29 -3.67 0.89
CA PHE A 93 13.81 -3.44 2.25
C PHE A 93 12.80 -2.28 2.33
N LYS A 94 13.02 -1.19 1.58
CA LYS A 94 12.07 -0.06 1.52
C LYS A 94 10.75 -0.46 0.88
N VAL A 95 10.79 -1.16 -0.26
CA VAL A 95 9.59 -1.62 -0.98
C VAL A 95 8.80 -2.64 -0.16
N GLU A 96 9.50 -3.55 0.52
CA GLU A 96 8.91 -4.54 1.43
C GLU A 96 8.26 -3.86 2.64
N THR A 97 8.97 -2.97 3.32
CA THR A 97 8.41 -2.15 4.44
C THR A 97 7.20 -1.33 3.98
N ALA A 98 7.24 -0.75 2.78
CA ALA A 98 6.14 0.04 2.21
C ALA A 98 4.92 -0.84 1.89
N PHE A 99 5.11 -2.08 1.44
CA PHE A 99 4.03 -3.05 1.26
C PHE A 99 3.46 -3.55 2.61
N GLU A 100 4.31 -3.85 3.60
CA GLU A 100 3.87 -4.37 4.90
C GLU A 100 3.07 -3.35 5.72
N SER A 101 3.46 -2.08 5.65
CA SER A 101 2.78 -0.95 6.33
C SER A 101 1.54 -0.45 5.61
N ALA A 102 1.40 -0.67 4.29
CA ALA A 102 0.24 -0.26 3.51
C ALA A 102 -0.97 -1.19 3.74
N LYS A 103 -1.67 -0.98 4.85
CA LYS A 103 -3.04 -1.50 5.04
C LYS A 103 -4.02 -0.70 4.20
N PHE A 104 -5.09 -1.34 3.73
CA PHE A 104 -6.16 -0.65 3.01
C PHE A 104 -7.15 -0.03 4.01
N ASN A 105 -7.40 1.28 3.87
CA ASN A 105 -8.42 1.99 4.62
C ASN A 105 -9.62 2.34 3.71
N ALA A 106 -10.78 1.71 3.94
CA ALA A 106 -11.98 1.92 3.11
C ALA A 106 -12.56 3.34 3.14
N ASP A 107 -12.16 4.19 4.10
CA ASP A 107 -12.61 5.59 4.18
C ASP A 107 -11.67 6.58 3.48
N GLU A 108 -10.40 6.19 3.25
CA GLU A 108 -9.34 7.08 2.74
C GLU A 108 -8.76 6.61 1.39
N ASP A 109 -8.60 5.30 1.21
CA ASP A 109 -8.03 4.69 0.01
C ASP A 109 -9.07 4.47 -1.09
N LYS A 110 -8.61 4.60 -2.34
CA LYS A 110 -9.36 4.18 -3.51
C LYS A 110 -8.85 2.82 -3.97
N ALA A 111 -9.77 1.87 -4.18
CA ALA A 111 -9.47 0.48 -4.52
C ALA A 111 -8.45 0.34 -5.67
N LEU A 112 -8.73 0.96 -6.83
CA LEU A 112 -7.89 0.90 -8.02
C LEU A 112 -6.42 1.34 -7.79
N PRO A 113 -6.11 2.60 -7.44
CA PRO A 113 -4.72 3.05 -7.32
C PRO A 113 -3.97 2.36 -6.16
N TRP A 114 -4.65 2.05 -5.05
CA TRP A 114 -4.03 1.33 -3.94
C TRP A 114 -3.66 -0.11 -4.35
N PHE A 115 -4.57 -0.83 -5.03
CA PHE A 115 -4.33 -2.20 -5.47
C PHE A 115 -3.23 -2.28 -6.53
N CYS A 116 -3.24 -1.38 -7.51
CA CYS A 116 -2.17 -1.26 -8.50
C CYS A 116 -0.81 -1.05 -7.82
N GLN A 117 -0.71 -0.11 -6.87
CA GLN A 117 0.53 0.13 -6.13
C GLN A 117 1.00 -1.11 -5.33
N GLN A 118 0.10 -1.87 -4.70
CA GLN A 118 0.49 -3.10 -4.01
C GLN A 118 0.89 -4.23 -4.99
N LYS A 119 0.27 -4.30 -6.17
CA LYS A 119 0.67 -5.23 -7.24
C LYS A 119 2.05 -4.89 -7.76
N ASP A 120 2.32 -3.63 -8.07
CA ASP A 120 3.63 -3.16 -8.54
C ASP A 120 4.74 -3.49 -7.54
N ARG A 121 4.53 -3.22 -6.24
CA ARG A 121 5.46 -3.60 -5.15
C ARG A 121 5.79 -5.10 -5.13
N LEU A 122 4.76 -5.95 -5.23
CA LEU A 122 4.95 -7.40 -5.17
C LEU A 122 5.59 -7.97 -6.44
N THR A 123 5.21 -7.49 -7.62
CA THR A 123 5.86 -7.87 -8.89
C THR A 123 7.32 -7.37 -8.94
N ALA A 124 7.62 -6.22 -8.32
CA ALA A 124 8.98 -5.69 -8.18
C ALA A 124 9.88 -6.55 -7.28
N LEU A 125 9.34 -7.07 -6.18
CA LEU A 125 10.07 -7.91 -5.22
C LEU A 125 10.17 -9.38 -5.67
N TYR A 126 9.12 -9.91 -6.30
CA TYR A 126 8.97 -11.32 -6.64
C TYR A 126 8.45 -11.49 -8.09
N PRO A 127 9.29 -11.28 -9.11
CA PRO A 127 8.86 -11.34 -10.52
C PRO A 127 8.32 -12.71 -10.95
N ASP A 128 8.82 -13.79 -10.33
CA ASP A 128 8.40 -15.17 -10.61
C ASP A 128 7.16 -15.63 -9.81
N MET A 129 6.55 -14.73 -9.02
CA MET A 129 5.36 -15.06 -8.22
C MET A 129 4.10 -15.09 -9.10
N SER A 130 3.30 -16.15 -8.98
CA SER A 130 2.04 -16.24 -9.72
C SER A 130 1.07 -15.13 -9.33
N GLU A 131 0.30 -14.65 -10.31
CA GLU A 131 -0.67 -13.56 -10.13
C GLU A 131 -1.67 -13.86 -9.01
N PHE A 132 -2.15 -15.10 -8.91
CA PHE A 132 -2.98 -15.55 -7.78
C PHE A 132 -2.31 -15.38 -6.41
N MET A 133 -1.01 -15.69 -6.28
CA MET A 133 -0.27 -15.48 -5.02
C MET A 133 -0.07 -14.00 -4.71
N ILE A 134 0.17 -13.16 -5.73
CA ILE A 134 0.22 -11.71 -5.60
C ILE A 134 -1.13 -11.19 -5.08
N HIS A 135 -2.23 -11.52 -5.75
CA HIS A 135 -3.60 -11.17 -5.34
C HIS A 135 -3.88 -11.62 -3.90
N ARG A 136 -3.53 -12.85 -3.53
CA ARG A 136 -3.70 -13.38 -2.17
C ARG A 136 -2.87 -12.63 -1.12
N LYS A 137 -1.67 -12.14 -1.46
CA LYS A 137 -0.86 -11.27 -0.59
C LYS A 137 -1.50 -9.88 -0.43
N ILE A 138 -1.99 -9.27 -1.51
CA ILE A 138 -2.65 -7.94 -1.45
C ILE A 138 -3.92 -8.00 -0.58
N LEU A 139 -4.76 -9.02 -0.74
CA LEU A 139 -6.00 -9.14 0.03
C LEU A 139 -5.77 -9.31 1.54
N ARG A 140 -4.61 -9.84 1.98
CA ARG A 140 -4.22 -9.87 3.40
C ARG A 140 -3.92 -8.48 3.97
N GLN A 141 -3.66 -7.47 3.14
CA GLN A 141 -3.48 -6.09 3.59
C GLN A 141 -4.82 -5.35 3.77
N CYS A 142 -5.94 -5.91 3.29
CA CYS A 142 -7.28 -5.43 3.64
C CYS A 142 -7.66 -5.87 5.08
N GLY A 143 -7.40 -7.13 5.42
CA GLY A 143 -7.68 -7.71 6.73
C GLY A 143 -9.17 -7.86 7.08
N GLY A 144 -9.42 -8.61 8.17
CA GLY A 144 -10.73 -8.71 8.82
C GLY A 144 -11.90 -9.07 7.90
N ASP A 145 -13.05 -8.44 8.15
CA ASP A 145 -14.28 -8.66 7.39
C ASP A 145 -14.15 -8.28 5.91
N LEU A 146 -13.29 -7.30 5.59
CA LEU A 146 -13.09 -6.84 4.21
C LEU A 146 -12.32 -7.89 3.39
N GLU A 147 -11.25 -8.46 3.94
CA GLU A 147 -10.53 -9.58 3.32
C GLU A 147 -11.46 -10.76 3.04
N HIS A 148 -12.33 -11.12 4.00
CA HIS A 148 -13.30 -12.21 3.83
C HIS A 148 -14.40 -11.86 2.80
N ALA A 149 -14.92 -10.63 2.82
CA ALA A 149 -15.95 -10.17 1.91
C ALA A 149 -15.48 -10.13 0.44
N VAL A 150 -14.23 -9.71 0.19
CA VAL A 150 -13.65 -9.77 -1.16
C VAL A 150 -13.37 -11.22 -1.55
N LYS A 151 -12.70 -12.01 -0.69
CA LYS A 151 -12.35 -13.41 -1.01
C LYS A 151 -13.53 -14.30 -1.33
N SER A 152 -14.65 -14.15 -0.62
CA SER A 152 -15.88 -14.91 -0.87
C SER A 152 -16.55 -14.61 -2.22
N ARG A 153 -16.10 -13.57 -2.93
CA ARG A 153 -16.59 -13.16 -4.27
C ARG A 153 -15.56 -13.39 -5.38
N THR A 154 -14.32 -13.75 -5.05
CA THR A 154 -13.22 -13.96 -6.00
C THR A 154 -12.91 -15.45 -6.17
N THR A 155 -12.41 -15.84 -7.34
CA THR A 155 -11.88 -17.18 -7.61
C THR A 155 -10.35 -17.14 -7.78
N GLU A 156 -9.69 -18.30 -7.86
CA GLU A 156 -8.25 -18.36 -8.15
C GLU A 156 -7.89 -17.82 -9.55
N GLN A 157 -8.89 -17.70 -10.44
CA GLN A 157 -8.78 -17.21 -11.81
C GLN A 157 -9.20 -15.73 -11.94
N SER A 158 -9.63 -15.08 -10.86
CA SER A 158 -10.04 -13.67 -10.90
C SER A 158 -8.87 -12.75 -11.28
N SER A 159 -9.10 -11.92 -12.29
CA SER A 159 -8.15 -10.91 -12.75
C SER A 159 -7.97 -9.81 -11.70
N ALA A 160 -6.94 -8.98 -11.86
CA ALA A 160 -6.78 -7.79 -11.02
C ALA A 160 -7.99 -6.86 -11.12
N GLU A 161 -8.59 -6.71 -12.31
CA GLU A 161 -9.76 -5.87 -12.55
C GLU A 161 -10.99 -6.40 -11.80
N ASP A 162 -11.24 -7.71 -11.82
CA ASP A 162 -12.33 -8.34 -11.06
C ASP A 162 -12.19 -8.04 -9.56
N ILE A 163 -10.98 -8.20 -9.01
CA ILE A 163 -10.71 -8.00 -7.59
C ILE A 163 -10.86 -6.52 -7.21
N ILE A 164 -10.41 -5.60 -8.06
CA ILE A 164 -10.58 -4.16 -7.87
C ILE A 164 -12.06 -3.78 -7.88
N ASN A 165 -12.83 -4.26 -8.87
CA ASN A 165 -14.26 -4.01 -8.99
C ASN A 165 -15.03 -4.54 -7.76
N ILE A 166 -14.68 -5.74 -7.27
CA ILE A 166 -15.27 -6.33 -6.06
C ILE A 166 -14.88 -5.54 -4.81
N LEU A 167 -13.62 -5.10 -4.68
CA LEU A 167 -13.15 -4.28 -3.56
C LEU A 167 -13.87 -2.92 -3.53
N GLU A 168 -14.04 -2.28 -4.69
CA GLU A 168 -14.82 -1.05 -4.83
C GLU A 168 -16.30 -1.28 -4.52
N GLU A 169 -16.91 -2.38 -4.97
CA GLU A 169 -18.30 -2.70 -4.64
C GLU A 169 -18.52 -2.92 -3.13
N VAL A 170 -17.66 -3.72 -2.49
CA VAL A 170 -17.76 -4.05 -1.07
C VAL A 170 -17.57 -2.81 -0.18
N THR A 171 -16.64 -1.92 -0.55
CA THR A 171 -16.39 -0.68 0.19
C THR A 171 -17.48 0.35 -0.04
N THR A 172 -17.92 0.58 -1.28
CA THR A 172 -18.93 1.61 -1.60
C THR A 172 -20.36 1.21 -1.24
N ARG A 173 -20.77 -0.03 -1.57
CA ARG A 173 -22.16 -0.50 -1.39
C ARG A 173 -22.40 -1.12 -0.01
N ALA A 174 -21.54 -2.05 0.40
CA ALA A 174 -21.70 -2.76 1.67
C ALA A 174 -21.10 -2.01 2.87
N LYS A 175 -20.26 -0.98 2.63
CA LYS A 175 -19.57 -0.18 3.66
C LYS A 175 -18.76 -1.04 4.65
N ILE A 176 -18.26 -2.17 4.18
CA ILE A 176 -17.40 -3.07 4.96
C ILE A 176 -15.98 -2.49 4.96
N GLY A 177 -15.34 -2.49 6.13
CA GLY A 177 -14.03 -1.85 6.34
C GLY A 177 -14.10 -0.35 6.67
N SER A 178 -15.23 0.32 6.42
CA SER A 178 -15.43 1.73 6.83
C SER A 178 -15.55 1.84 8.35
N SER A 179 -14.78 2.74 8.96
CA SER A 179 -14.96 3.15 10.35
C SER A 179 -16.26 3.93 10.48
N ARG A 180 -17.33 3.22 10.86
CA ARG A 180 -18.63 3.81 11.18
C ARG A 180 -18.44 4.97 12.17
N VAL A 181 -18.52 6.20 11.67
CA VAL A 181 -18.47 7.42 12.50
C VAL A 181 -19.48 7.28 13.63
N ASN A 182 -18.98 7.39 14.86
CA ASN A 182 -19.64 7.01 16.12
C ASN A 182 -21.17 7.15 16.17
N LEU A 183 -21.90 6.05 15.89
CA LEU A 183 -23.32 5.92 16.25
C LEU A 183 -23.53 5.62 17.76
N LYS A 184 -22.53 5.91 18.60
CA LYS A 184 -22.68 5.86 20.08
C LYS A 184 -23.24 7.15 20.68
N THR A 185 -23.25 8.26 19.94
CA THR A 185 -23.69 9.57 20.47
C THR A 185 -25.19 9.84 20.29
N ARG A 186 -25.94 9.01 19.54
CA ARG A 186 -27.38 9.23 19.27
C ARG A 186 -28.37 8.42 20.13
N PHE A 187 -27.92 7.48 20.96
CA PHE A 187 -28.81 6.67 21.81
C PHE A 187 -28.91 7.14 23.27
N ASN A 188 -28.05 8.05 23.74
CA ASN A 188 -27.98 8.46 25.15
C ASN A 188 -28.94 9.60 25.55
N THR A 189 -29.78 10.12 24.65
CA THR A 189 -30.72 11.23 24.94
C THR A 189 -32.20 10.84 24.98
N CYS A 190 -32.55 9.55 24.89
CA CYS A 190 -33.96 9.11 24.79
C CYS A 190 -34.53 8.42 26.06
N TRP A 191 -33.74 8.24 27.13
CA TRP A 191 -34.11 7.41 28.30
C TRP A 191 -33.79 8.05 29.66
N LYS A 192 -33.88 9.37 29.77
CA LYS A 192 -33.89 10.11 31.04
C LYS A 192 -34.91 11.24 30.97
N ASP A 193 -36.18 10.91 31.19
CA ASP A 193 -37.25 11.83 31.62
C ASP A 193 -38.53 11.01 31.97
N SER A 194 -38.44 10.16 33.01
CA SER A 194 -39.60 9.42 33.52
C SER A 194 -39.46 9.03 35.00
N VAL A 195 -38.99 10.00 35.81
CA VAL A 195 -38.94 10.02 37.28
C VAL A 195 -39.03 11.50 37.69
N ASP A 196 -39.97 11.99 38.51
CA ASP A 196 -41.12 11.33 39.16
C ASP A 196 -42.30 12.31 39.34
N LYS A 197 -43.48 11.81 39.73
CA LYS A 197 -44.58 12.58 40.34
C LYS A 197 -45.19 11.82 41.51
N ASN A 198 -44.73 12.17 42.71
CA ASN A 198 -45.11 11.55 43.97
C ASN A 198 -46.45 12.10 44.51
N PRO A 199 -47.49 11.28 44.76
CA PRO A 199 -48.67 11.69 45.52
C PRO A 199 -48.36 11.72 47.03
N LYS A 200 -48.92 12.69 47.75
CA LYS A 200 -48.79 12.79 49.21
C LYS A 200 -49.71 11.79 49.90
N GLU A 201 -49.20 11.07 50.89
CA GLU A 201 -50.03 10.58 52.00
C GLU A 201 -49.24 10.51 53.31
N ASN A 202 -49.94 10.58 54.45
CA ASN A 202 -49.40 11.13 55.69
C ASN A 202 -50.06 10.50 56.92
N SER A 203 -49.33 9.71 57.72
CA SER A 203 -49.64 9.50 59.15
C SER A 203 -48.56 8.72 59.92
N ASN A 204 -48.00 9.38 60.95
CA ASN A 204 -47.55 8.88 62.26
C ASN A 204 -47.52 7.37 62.55
N ASN A 205 -46.39 6.89 63.14
CA ASN A 205 -46.36 6.62 64.58
C ASN A 205 -44.95 6.52 65.18
N LYS A 206 -44.82 6.90 66.46
CA LYS A 206 -43.63 6.72 67.32
C LYS A 206 -43.55 5.27 67.84
N TYR A 207 -42.36 4.81 68.24
CA TYR A 207 -42.03 4.37 69.62
C TYR A 207 -40.50 4.21 69.79
N GLU A 208 -40.01 4.27 71.02
CA GLU A 208 -38.58 4.27 71.43
C GLU A 208 -37.99 2.82 71.41
N SER A 209 -36.68 2.53 71.46
CA SER A 209 -35.78 2.81 72.59
C SER A 209 -34.33 2.27 72.41
N ALA A 210 -33.37 2.93 73.08
CA ALA A 210 -32.09 2.46 73.66
C ALA A 210 -30.90 1.90 72.83
N GLY A 211 -29.72 2.47 73.11
CA GLY A 211 -28.37 1.85 73.00
C GLY A 211 -27.67 1.97 71.64
N THR A 212 -26.39 2.34 71.51
CA THR A 212 -25.35 2.72 72.50
C THR A 212 -24.35 3.68 71.83
N VAL A 213 -23.89 4.70 72.57
CA VAL A 213 -22.87 5.64 72.09
C VAL A 213 -21.47 5.01 72.15
N ARG A 214 -20.71 5.08 71.05
CA ARG A 214 -19.24 5.25 71.10
C ARG A 214 -18.79 6.29 70.07
N LYS A 215 -18.18 7.37 70.56
CA LYS A 215 -17.46 8.37 69.76
C LYS A 215 -15.97 8.01 69.66
N CYS A 216 -15.26 8.76 68.82
CA CYS A 216 -13.80 8.94 68.78
C CYS A 216 -12.98 7.83 68.09
N HIS A 217 -11.90 8.12 67.35
CA HIS A 217 -11.41 9.42 66.82
C HIS A 217 -10.42 9.17 65.64
N ILE A 218 -10.30 10.17 64.77
CA ILE A 218 -9.07 10.70 64.12
C ILE A 218 -7.80 9.82 64.09
N GLY A 219 -7.18 9.70 62.90
CA GLY A 219 -5.71 9.52 62.84
C GLY A 219 -5.15 8.96 61.53
N GLN A 220 -4.76 9.84 60.60
CA GLN A 220 -3.85 9.45 59.51
C GLN A 220 -2.45 9.14 60.06
N ARG A 221 -1.68 8.26 59.40
CA ARG A 221 -0.22 8.31 59.45
C ARG A 221 0.44 7.85 58.15
N THR A 222 1.05 8.82 57.49
CA THR A 222 2.15 8.65 56.53
C THR A 222 3.46 8.37 57.26
N THR A 223 4.27 7.46 56.72
CA THR A 223 5.75 7.38 56.67
C THR A 223 6.09 5.96 56.17
N HIS A 224 7.14 5.71 55.37
CA HIS A 224 8.29 6.54 55.00
C HIS A 224 8.61 6.40 53.50
#